data_AF-A0A8C9PLC7-F1
#
_entry.id   AF-A0A8C9PLC7-F1
#
_cell.length_a   1.000
_cell.length_b   1.000
_cell.length_c   1.000
_cell.angle_alpha   90.00
_cell.angle_beta   90.00
_cell.angle_gamma   90.00
#
_symmetry.space_group_name_H-M   'P 1'
#
loop_
_entity.id
_entity.type
_entity.pdbx_description
1 polymer ?
#
loop_
_entity_poly.entity_id
_entity_poly.type
_entity_poly.pdbx_seq_one_letter_code
_entity_poly.pdbx_strand_id
1 'polypeptide(L)' 'MALTFQLEPAAGRPPDLEVGIRKKIEHDVVMKASSSLPKRLALLRAPAKKKGASATSRKPS' A
#
# COMPACT_ATOMS: atom_id res chain seq x y z
N MET A 1 -0.73 18.87 -40.59
CA MET A 1 -0.97 17.75 -39.66
C MET A 1 -1.99 18.24 -38.65
N ALA A 2 -3.27 17.88 -38.83
CA ALA A 2 -4.34 18.35 -37.96
C ALA A 2 -4.58 17.33 -36.84
N LEU A 3 -4.53 17.80 -35.59
CA LEU A 3 -5.03 17.09 -34.42
C LEU A 3 -6.53 16.85 -34.56
N THR A 4 -6.98 15.60 -34.47
CA THR A 4 -8.36 15.27 -34.08
C THR A 4 -8.31 14.13 -33.07
N PHE A 5 -8.14 14.47 -31.78
CA PHE A 5 -8.51 13.55 -30.71
C PHE A 5 -10.04 13.66 -30.57
N GLN A 6 -10.75 12.81 -31.29
CA GLN A 6 -12.20 12.69 -31.24
C GLN A 6 -12.63 12.38 -29.81
N LEU A 7 -13.21 13.38 -29.13
CA LEU A 7 -13.95 13.18 -27.90
C LEU A 7 -15.39 12.80 -28.28
N GLU A 8 -15.65 11.50 -28.34
CA GLU A 8 -16.99 10.95 -28.58
C GLU A 8 -17.99 11.35 -27.47
N PRO A 9 -19.27 11.60 -27.80
CA PRO A 9 -20.24 12.19 -26.89
C PRO A 9 -20.73 11.19 -25.83
N ALA A 10 -20.98 11.77 -24.65
CA ALA A 10 -21.38 11.15 -23.39
C ALA A 10 -22.46 10.05 -23.47
N ALA A 11 -22.03 8.78 -23.44
CA ALA A 11 -22.85 7.66 -23.01
C ALA A 11 -22.74 7.52 -21.48
N GLY A 12 -23.67 8.15 -20.75
CA GLY A 12 -23.90 7.98 -19.31
C GLY A 12 -22.77 8.52 -18.43
N ARG A 13 -22.83 9.79 -18.02
CA ARG A 13 -22.02 10.26 -16.88
C ARG A 13 -22.50 9.47 -15.66
N PRO A 14 -21.73 8.52 -15.11
CA PRO A 14 -22.26 7.68 -14.05
C PRO A 14 -22.43 8.58 -12.83
N PRO A 15 -23.63 8.69 -12.23
CA PRO A 15 -23.80 9.31 -10.91
C PRO A 15 -22.93 8.61 -9.84
N ASP A 16 -22.36 7.45 -10.19
CA ASP A 16 -21.57 6.57 -9.36
C ASP A 16 -20.07 6.58 -9.71
N LEU A 17 -19.58 7.43 -10.62
CA LEU A 17 -18.16 7.46 -10.98
C LEU A 17 -17.30 8.02 -9.84
N GLU A 18 -17.75 9.12 -9.23
CA GLU A 18 -17.11 9.73 -8.06
C GLU A 18 -17.10 8.78 -6.85
N VAL A 19 -18.20 8.06 -6.66
CA VAL A 19 -18.34 7.04 -5.60
C VAL A 19 -17.46 5.82 -5.93
N GLY A 20 -17.43 5.39 -7.19
CA GLY A 20 -16.63 4.26 -7.67
C GLY A 20 -15.13 4.49 -7.55
N ILE A 21 -14.65 5.69 -7.90
CA ILE A 21 -13.24 6.08 -7.74
C ILE A 21 -12.86 6.08 -6.26
N ARG A 22 -13.66 6.71 -5.39
CA ARG A 22 -13.41 6.70 -3.93
C ARG A 22 -13.34 5.28 -3.37
N LYS A 23 -14.33 4.43 -3.69
CA LYS A 23 -14.36 3.02 -3.28
C LYS A 23 -13.13 2.25 -3.77
N LYS A 24 -12.71 2.48 -5.02
CA LYS A 24 -11.56 1.81 -5.61
C LYS A 24 -10.26 2.20 -4.92
N ILE A 25 -10.08 3.48 -4.62
CA ILE A 25 -8.92 4.00 -3.88
C ILE A 25 -8.88 3.40 -2.48
N GLU A 26 -9.99 3.48 -1.74
CA GLU A 26 -10.08 2.93 -0.37
C GLU A 26 -9.72 1.45 -0.36
N HIS A 27 -10.34 0.66 -1.25
CA HIS A 27 -10.07 -0.77 -1.35
C HIS A 27 -8.60 -1.06 -1.67
N ASP A 28 -8.03 -0.42 -2.68
CA ASP A 28 -6.67 -0.71 -3.13
C ASP A 28 -5.64 -0.29 -2.07
N VAL A 29 -5.87 0.81 -1.36
CA VAL A 29 -5.06 1.24 -0.20
C VAL A 29 -5.15 0.20 0.93
N VAL A 30 -6.35 -0.25 1.27
CA VAL A 30 -6.58 -1.27 2.31
C VAL A 30 -5.89 -2.58 1.95
N MET A 31 -6.03 -3.08 0.71
CA MET A 31 -5.41 -4.33 0.28
C MET A 31 -3.89 -4.23 0.27
N LYS A 32 -3.33 -3.12 -0.21
CA LYS A 32 -1.88 -2.90 -0.22
C LYS A 32 -1.32 -2.92 1.20
N ALA A 33 -1.94 -2.22 2.15
CA ALA A 33 -1.52 -2.22 3.55
C ALA A 33 -1.68 -3.62 4.19
N SER A 34 -2.83 -4.27 3.96
CA SER A 34 -3.19 -5.56 4.55
C SER A 34 -2.31 -6.70 4.07
N SER A 35 -1.82 -6.66 2.82
CA SER A 35 -0.94 -7.71 2.26
C SER A 35 0.36 -7.93 3.07
N SER A 36 0.86 -6.89 3.74
CA SER A 36 2.08 -6.94 4.55
C SER A 36 1.81 -7.27 6.03
N LEU A 37 0.56 -7.13 6.48
CA LEU A 37 0.16 -7.23 7.87
C LEU A 37 0.35 -8.64 8.46
N PRO A 38 0.00 -9.76 7.78
CA PRO A 38 0.26 -11.11 8.29
C PRO A 38 1.73 -11.35 8.64
N LYS A 39 2.65 -10.86 7.80
CA LYS A 39 4.10 -11.01 8.03
C LYS A 39 4.55 -10.23 9.26
N ARG A 40 4.08 -8.99 9.42
CA ARG A 40 4.41 -8.15 10.58
C ARG A 40 3.82 -8.72 11.88
N LEU A 41 2.60 -9.24 11.84
CA LEU A 41 1.98 -9.91 12.99
C LEU A 41 2.72 -11.20 13.37
N ALA A 42 3.21 -11.96 12.41
CA ALA A 42 4.01 -13.14 12.68
C ALA A 42 5.32 -12.80 13.42
N LEU A 43 5.98 -11.67 13.07
CA LEU A 43 7.17 -11.20 13.79
C LEU A 43 6.87 -10.79 15.23
N LEU A 44 5.70 -10.19 15.50
CA LEU A 44 5.28 -9.81 16.85
C LEU A 44 4.86 -11.01 17.70
N ARG A 45 4.28 -12.03 17.07
CA ARG A 45 3.85 -13.26 17.75
C ARG A 45 4.99 -14.27 17.93
N ALA A 46 6.00 -14.25 17.07
CA ALA A 46 7.18 -15.07 17.26
C ALA A 46 7.90 -14.61 18.53
N PRO A 47 8.26 -15.52 19.46
CA PRO A 47 9.12 -15.15 20.58
C PRO A 47 10.38 -14.55 20.00
N ALA A 48 10.74 -13.33 20.44
CA ALA A 48 11.93 -12.62 20.00
C ALA A 48 13.17 -13.45 20.37
N LYS A 49 13.55 -14.40 19.50
CA LYS A 49 14.83 -15.07 19.60
C LYS A 49 15.87 -14.00 19.35
N LYS A 50 16.39 -13.46 20.44
CA LYS A 50 17.47 -12.49 20.56
C LYS A 50 18.69 -13.05 19.82
N LYS A 51 18.75 -12.86 18.50
CA LYS A 51 19.97 -13.14 17.73
C LYS A 51 20.92 -12.03 18.13
N GLY A 52 21.94 -12.41 18.90
CA GLY A 52 22.83 -11.50 19.61
C GLY A 52 23.27 -10.33 18.75
N ALA A 53 22.84 -9.13 19.15
CA ALA A 53 23.63 -7.95 18.89
C ALA A 53 24.96 -8.18 19.64
N SER A 54 26.01 -8.51 18.88
CA SER A 54 27.37 -8.50 19.39
C SER A 54 27.66 -7.08 19.86
N ALA A 55 27.58 -6.88 21.17
CA ALA A 55 27.97 -5.65 21.82
C ALA A 55 29.50 -5.55 21.73
N THR A 56 30.01 -4.86 20.71
CA THR A 56 31.40 -4.38 20.75
C THR A 56 31.45 -3.11 21.60
N SER A 57 31.38 -3.28 22.91
CA SER A 57 31.80 -2.24 23.86
C SER A 57 33.33 -2.27 23.94
N ARG A 58 34.01 -1.59 23.01
CA ARG A 58 35.41 -1.22 23.21
C ARG A 58 35.45 -0.01 24.13
N LYS A 59 35.78 -0.25 25.40
CA LYS A 59 36.16 0.79 26.38
C LYS A 59 37.61 1.20 26.09
N PRO A 60 37.93 2.47 25.79
CA PRO A 60 39.31 2.93 25.78
C PRO A 60 39.82 3.01 27.22
N SER A 61 40.99 2.42 27.45
CA SER A 61 41.83 2.61 28.64
C SER A 61 42.42 4.01 28.70
#